data_AF-A0A9C9YTE3-F1
#
_entry.id   AF-A0A9C9YTE3-F1
#
_cell.length_a   1.000
_cell.length_b   1.000
_cell.length_c   1.000
_cell.angle_alpha   90.00
_cell.angle_beta   90.00
_cell.angle_gamma   90.00
#
_symmetry.space_group_name_H-M   'P 1'
#
loop_
_entity.id
_entity.type
_entity.pdbx_description
1 polymer ?
#
loop_
_entity_poly.entity_id
_entity_poly.type
_entity_poly.pdbx_seq_one_letter_code
_entity_poly.pdbx_strand_id
1 'polypeptide(L)'
;MENPGSTNPTNQTRPSGPSRPQGGFDASRWRLLIGLSLVLALVIVWPLSACANEVFLSADEQRFLDAEQALKKGDLAAYQKISAQMRDKTLLPYLEFQRVSRDLSNTSAVEAFRDQYAGSYLEHRLYQRWVRWLGGNRRWRQFRAVWRGDGGEALKCYGARADLAEEGATAAVLEEAKSLWLKGGSVDDACDPLFQRLEKLGVITPTLRWRRIELAMDAGKVSLARYLAKKLTGRDKKDFTRYLKTHRQPEAMLKKAVKWKDTPRNRKIIAHGVKRYSREDTVD
;
A
#
# COMPACT_ATOMS: atom_id res chain seq x y z
N MET A 1 -56.93 12.65 -5.70
CA MET A 1 -57.23 13.52 -6.84
C MET A 1 -56.80 12.79 -8.10
N GLU A 2 -57.73 12.72 -9.05
CA GLU A 2 -57.82 11.83 -10.20
C GLU A 2 -56.64 11.84 -11.20
N ASN A 3 -56.20 10.64 -11.63
CA ASN A 3 -56.42 9.98 -12.95
C ASN A 3 -56.64 10.86 -14.22
N PRO A 4 -56.65 10.30 -15.45
CA PRO A 4 -55.74 9.43 -16.21
C PRO A 4 -55.42 10.02 -17.62
N GLY A 5 -54.69 9.31 -18.50
CA GLY A 5 -54.62 9.70 -19.93
C GLY A 5 -53.90 8.73 -20.87
N SER A 6 -54.57 7.64 -21.21
CA SER A 6 -54.27 6.74 -22.36
C SER A 6 -54.47 7.46 -23.70
N THR A 7 -53.70 7.11 -24.76
CA THR A 7 -54.21 6.61 -26.07
C THR A 7 -53.08 6.42 -27.12
N ASN A 8 -53.04 5.23 -27.71
CA ASN A 8 -52.50 4.86 -29.04
C ASN A 8 -53.66 5.03 -30.08
N PRO A 9 -53.63 4.57 -31.35
CA PRO A 9 -52.70 4.58 -32.50
C PRO A 9 -53.32 5.25 -33.77
N THR A 10 -52.57 5.41 -34.89
CA THR A 10 -53.05 5.41 -36.31
C THR A 10 -51.83 5.61 -37.23
N ASN A 11 -51.35 4.69 -38.06
CA ASN A 11 -51.88 3.97 -39.24
C ASN A 11 -51.92 4.79 -40.56
N GLN A 12 -51.17 4.25 -41.54
CA GLN A 12 -51.32 4.32 -43.00
C GLN A 12 -51.18 5.64 -43.76
N THR A 13 -50.30 5.62 -44.78
CA THR A 13 -50.74 5.55 -46.19
C THR A 13 -49.62 5.07 -47.12
N ARG A 14 -49.92 4.05 -47.93
CA ARG A 14 -49.14 3.55 -49.08
C ARG A 14 -49.70 4.22 -50.35
N PRO A 15 -48.85 4.65 -51.30
CA PRO A 15 -49.25 4.79 -52.70
C PRO A 15 -48.76 3.62 -53.56
N SER A 16 -49.56 3.32 -54.57
CA SER A 16 -49.50 2.20 -55.51
C SER A 16 -49.02 2.63 -56.90
N GLY A 17 -48.23 1.75 -57.55
CA GLY A 17 -47.99 1.68 -59.02
C GLY A 17 -46.93 2.63 -59.60
N PRO A 18 -46.22 2.28 -60.69
CA PRO A 18 -46.70 1.46 -61.81
C PRO A 18 -45.78 0.29 -62.26
N SER A 19 -46.27 -0.39 -63.30
CA SER A 19 -45.93 -1.65 -63.96
C SER A 19 -44.49 -1.89 -64.44
N ARG A 20 -44.10 -3.18 -64.40
CA ARG A 20 -42.86 -3.76 -64.96
C ARG A 20 -42.80 -3.69 -66.49
N PRO A 21 -41.66 -3.29 -67.07
CA PRO A 21 -41.27 -3.75 -68.40
C PRO A 21 -40.55 -5.10 -68.31
N GLN A 22 -40.97 -6.06 -69.14
CA GLN A 22 -40.22 -7.28 -69.40
C GLN A 22 -39.16 -6.96 -70.46
N GLY A 23 -37.89 -7.00 -70.08
CA GLY A 23 -36.75 -6.86 -70.99
C GLY A 23 -35.59 -7.68 -70.45
N GLY A 24 -35.30 -8.80 -71.11
CA GLY A 24 -34.17 -9.65 -70.78
C GLY A 24 -32.87 -8.89 -71.05
N PHE A 25 -32.04 -8.74 -70.02
CA PHE A 25 -30.68 -8.24 -70.15
C PHE A 25 -29.69 -9.26 -69.59
N ASP A 26 -28.79 -9.66 -70.47
CA ASP A 26 -27.80 -10.71 -70.36
C ASP A 26 -26.68 -10.31 -69.38
N ALA A 27 -26.62 -10.97 -68.22
CA ALA A 27 -25.88 -10.55 -67.02
C ALA A 27 -24.39 -10.98 -66.98
N SER A 28 -23.77 -11.22 -68.13
CA SER A 28 -22.40 -11.77 -68.20
C SER A 28 -21.32 -10.74 -68.59
N ARG A 29 -21.69 -9.56 -69.11
CA ARG A 29 -20.72 -8.59 -69.66
C ARG A 29 -20.42 -7.38 -68.77
N TRP A 30 -21.13 -7.18 -67.66
CA TRP A 30 -20.95 -6.01 -66.77
C TRP A 30 -20.19 -6.32 -65.46
N ARG A 31 -19.79 -7.58 -65.25
CA ARG A 31 -19.05 -8.00 -64.04
C ARG A 31 -17.59 -7.54 -64.01
N LEU A 32 -17.01 -7.15 -65.15
CA LEU A 32 -15.60 -6.76 -65.23
C LEU A 32 -15.36 -5.24 -65.18
N LEU A 33 -16.39 -4.40 -65.37
CA LEU A 33 -16.24 -2.93 -65.35
C LEU A 33 -16.67 -2.28 -64.02
N ILE A 34 -17.48 -2.95 -63.20
CA ILE A 34 -17.85 -2.47 -61.85
C ILE A 34 -16.78 -2.84 -60.80
N GLY A 35 -15.99 -3.90 -61.05
CA GLY A 35 -14.89 -4.32 -60.17
C GLY A 35 -13.67 -3.40 -60.19
N LEU A 36 -13.38 -2.72 -61.31
CA LEU A 36 -12.20 -1.86 -61.44
C LEU A 36 -12.42 -0.44 -60.84
N SER A 37 -13.66 0.03 -60.76
CA SER A 37 -13.99 1.37 -60.25
C SER A 37 -14.11 1.42 -58.71
N LEU A 38 -14.53 0.32 -58.07
CA LEU A 38 -14.60 0.19 -56.60
C LEU A 38 -13.22 -0.02 -55.94
N VAL A 39 -12.23 -0.55 -56.66
CA VAL A 39 -10.85 -0.71 -56.17
C VAL A 39 -10.08 0.62 -56.21
N LEU A 40 -10.36 1.50 -57.17
CA LEU A 40 -9.68 2.81 -57.27
C LEU A 40 -10.17 3.83 -56.23
N ALA A 41 -11.43 3.76 -55.81
CA ALA A 41 -11.99 4.66 -54.78
C ALA A 41 -11.56 4.29 -53.35
N LEU A 42 -11.17 3.04 -53.10
CA LEU A 42 -10.68 2.58 -51.79
C LEU A 42 -9.21 2.98 -51.53
N VAL A 43 -8.45 3.28 -52.59
CA VAL A 43 -7.01 3.62 -52.49
C VAL A 43 -6.78 5.12 -52.24
N ILE A 44 -7.74 5.99 -52.59
CA ILE A 44 -7.55 7.46 -52.53
C ILE A 44 -8.04 8.07 -51.19
N VAL A 45 -8.85 7.34 -50.41
CA VAL A 45 -9.40 7.82 -49.11
C VAL A 45 -8.60 7.30 -47.89
N TRP A 46 -7.48 6.60 -48.10
CA TRP A 46 -6.56 6.14 -47.05
C TRP A 46 -5.16 6.74 -47.26
N PRO A 47 -4.98 8.06 -47.11
CA PRO A 47 -4.14 8.45 -45.99
C PRO A 47 -4.53 9.83 -45.45
N LEU A 48 -5.51 9.90 -44.55
CA LEU A 48 -5.77 11.15 -43.80
C LEU A 48 -5.88 10.95 -42.29
N SER A 49 -5.34 9.86 -41.74
CA SER A 49 -5.35 9.63 -40.28
C SER A 49 -4.10 8.92 -39.76
N ALA A 50 -2.93 9.28 -40.27
CA ALA A 50 -1.65 8.95 -39.65
C ALA A 50 -0.84 10.22 -39.37
N CYS A 51 -1.45 11.22 -38.74
CA CYS A 51 -0.67 12.07 -37.84
C CYS A 51 -0.41 11.24 -36.57
N ALA A 52 0.44 10.22 -36.68
CA ALA A 52 1.11 9.70 -35.51
C ALA A 52 1.96 10.87 -35.02
N ASN A 53 1.56 11.46 -33.89
CA ASN A 53 2.38 12.45 -33.22
C ASN A 53 3.63 11.68 -32.75
N GLU A 54 4.67 11.61 -33.58
CA GLU A 54 5.96 11.10 -33.14
C GLU A 54 6.43 12.04 -32.04
N VAL A 55 6.42 11.54 -30.80
CA VAL A 55 7.00 12.25 -29.67
C VAL A 55 8.50 12.28 -29.92
N PHE A 56 8.97 13.34 -30.57
CA PHE A 56 10.38 13.53 -30.82
C PHE A 56 11.06 13.91 -29.50
N LEU A 57 11.66 12.92 -28.85
CA LEU A 57 12.50 13.14 -27.68
C LEU A 57 13.67 14.04 -28.08
N SER A 58 13.94 15.05 -27.27
CA SER A 58 15.18 15.79 -27.37
C SER A 58 16.38 14.86 -27.16
N ALA A 59 17.54 15.26 -27.66
CA ALA A 59 18.77 14.48 -27.49
C ALA A 59 19.10 14.20 -26.01
N ASP A 60 18.77 15.12 -25.09
CA ASP A 60 19.03 14.93 -23.66
C ASP A 60 17.99 14.00 -23.01
N GLU A 61 16.73 14.02 -23.44
CA GLU A 61 15.72 13.06 -22.98
C GLU A 61 16.06 11.64 -23.43
N GLN A 62 16.52 11.45 -24.67
CA GLN A 62 16.98 10.14 -25.12
C GLN A 62 18.19 9.66 -24.31
N ARG A 63 19.18 10.53 -24.09
CA ARG A 63 20.35 10.20 -23.24
C ARG A 63 19.94 9.85 -21.81
N PHE A 64 18.95 10.53 -21.25
CA PHE A 64 18.41 10.20 -19.93
C PHE A 64 17.86 8.76 -19.91
N LEU A 65 17.04 8.38 -20.88
CA LEU A 65 16.47 7.04 -20.99
C LEU A 65 17.56 5.96 -21.17
N ASP A 66 18.58 6.25 -21.99
CA ASP A 66 19.71 5.35 -22.21
C ASP A 66 20.54 5.18 -20.93
N ALA A 67 20.78 6.27 -20.19
CA ALA A 67 21.48 6.25 -18.91
C ALA A 67 20.71 5.47 -17.84
N GLU A 68 19.38 5.64 -17.76
CA GLU A 68 18.52 4.82 -16.90
C GLU A 68 18.61 3.33 -17.26
N GLN A 69 18.63 3.00 -18.55
CA GLN A 69 18.78 1.62 -19.00
C GLN A 69 20.14 1.03 -18.62
N ALA A 70 21.22 1.81 -18.76
CA ALA A 70 22.55 1.41 -18.31
C ALA A 70 22.58 1.14 -16.79
N LEU A 71 21.98 2.03 -15.98
CA LEU A 71 21.84 1.82 -14.54
C LEU A 71 21.06 0.55 -14.20
N LYS A 72 19.94 0.28 -14.89
CA LYS A 72 19.15 -0.95 -14.71
C LYS A 72 19.99 -2.20 -14.97
N LYS A 73 20.83 -2.18 -16.00
CA LYS A 73 21.77 -3.26 -16.36
C LYS A 73 23.00 -3.34 -15.43
N GLY A 74 23.23 -2.33 -14.59
CA GLY A 74 24.41 -2.26 -13.73
C GLY A 74 25.67 -1.75 -14.42
N ASP A 75 25.56 -1.23 -15.65
CA ASP A 75 26.68 -0.68 -16.40
C ASP A 75 26.96 0.78 -15.98
N LEU A 76 27.76 0.92 -14.93
CA LEU A 76 28.13 2.23 -14.40
C LEU A 76 29.02 3.05 -15.36
N ALA A 77 29.81 2.39 -16.21
CA ALA A 77 30.69 3.06 -17.16
C ALA A 77 29.89 3.71 -18.29
N ALA A 78 28.94 2.97 -18.87
CA ALA A 78 28.02 3.52 -19.87
C ALA A 78 27.17 4.65 -19.27
N TYR A 79 26.63 4.44 -18.06
CA TYR A 79 25.89 5.49 -17.33
C TYR A 79 26.69 6.79 -17.22
N GLN A 80 27.94 6.72 -16.74
CA GLN A 80 28.78 7.91 -16.55
C GLN A 80 29.06 8.60 -17.89
N LYS A 81 29.40 7.83 -18.92
CA LYS A 81 29.68 8.35 -20.27
C LYS A 81 28.47 9.07 -20.87
N ILE A 82 27.27 8.49 -20.76
CA ILE A 82 26.05 9.07 -21.32
C ILE A 82 25.64 10.33 -20.54
N SER A 83 25.65 10.25 -19.19
CA SER A 83 25.25 11.36 -18.32
C SER A 83 26.16 12.59 -18.47
N ALA A 84 27.46 12.38 -18.73
CA ALA A 84 28.40 13.46 -18.99
C ALA A 84 28.08 14.25 -20.27
N GLN A 85 27.43 13.62 -21.25
CA GLN A 85 27.08 14.23 -22.54
C GLN A 85 25.75 15.01 -22.51
N MET A 86 24.98 14.90 -21.43
CA MET A 86 23.73 15.64 -21.28
C MET A 86 24.02 17.14 -21.09
N ARG A 87 23.40 17.99 -21.91
CA ARG A 87 23.59 19.45 -21.84
C ARG A 87 22.70 20.07 -20.77
N ASP A 88 21.41 19.73 -20.77
CA ASP A 88 20.49 20.07 -19.69
C ASP A 88 20.76 19.19 -18.46
N LYS A 89 21.02 19.83 -17.31
CA LYS A 89 21.30 19.16 -16.04
C LYS A 89 20.05 18.95 -15.19
N THR A 90 18.88 19.41 -15.62
CA THR A 90 17.62 19.32 -14.86
C THR A 90 17.25 17.88 -14.50
N LEU A 91 17.54 16.91 -15.39
CA LEU A 91 17.22 15.49 -15.17
C LEU A 91 18.33 14.71 -14.45
N LEU A 92 19.53 15.26 -14.33
CA LEU A 92 20.68 14.58 -13.72
C LEU A 92 20.45 14.16 -12.25
N PRO A 93 19.77 14.96 -11.39
CA PRO A 93 19.50 14.56 -10.01
C PRO A 93 18.71 13.25 -9.90
N TYR A 94 17.82 12.98 -10.86
CA TYR A 94 17.02 11.75 -10.88
C TYR A 94 17.87 10.53 -11.21
N LEU A 95 18.82 10.67 -12.16
CA LEU A 95 19.79 9.63 -12.49
C LEU A 95 20.73 9.35 -11.32
N GLU A 96 21.24 10.39 -10.66
CA GLU A 96 22.11 10.25 -9.51
C GLU A 96 21.37 9.62 -8.32
N PHE A 97 20.12 10.01 -8.07
CA PHE A 97 19.27 9.40 -7.05
C PHE A 97 19.11 7.91 -7.30
N GLN A 98 18.86 7.50 -8.55
CA GLN A 98 18.73 6.10 -8.93
C GLN A 98 20.04 5.35 -8.70
N ARG A 99 21.17 5.91 -9.15
CA ARG A 99 22.49 5.31 -8.97
C ARG A 99 22.80 5.09 -7.49
N VAL A 100 22.68 6.12 -6.66
CA VAL A 100 22.98 6.03 -5.22
C VAL A 100 22.00 5.10 -4.49
N SER A 101 20.72 5.10 -4.88
CA SER A 101 19.73 4.18 -4.32
C SER A 101 20.04 2.69 -4.52
N ARG A 102 20.91 2.32 -5.49
CA ARG A 102 21.28 0.92 -5.75
C ARG A 102 22.24 0.37 -4.70
N ASP A 103 23.07 1.22 -4.10
CA ASP A 103 24.03 0.83 -3.08
C ASP A 103 24.03 1.83 -1.93
N LEU A 104 23.10 1.59 -1.00
CA LEU A 104 22.96 2.36 0.24
C LEU A 104 24.04 2.03 1.27
N SER A 105 24.87 1.01 1.01
CA SER A 105 25.99 0.66 1.89
C SER A 105 27.17 1.60 1.70
N ASN A 106 27.31 2.20 0.51
CA ASN A 106 28.26 3.26 0.23
C ASN A 106 27.80 4.58 0.86
N THR A 107 28.09 4.72 2.16
CA THR A 107 27.71 5.88 2.98
C THR A 107 28.22 7.19 2.39
N SER A 108 29.47 7.21 1.90
CA SER A 108 30.05 8.42 1.30
C SER A 108 29.29 8.92 0.07
N ALA A 109 28.81 8.02 -0.78
CA ALA A 109 28.01 8.38 -1.95
C ALA A 109 26.60 8.88 -1.57
N VAL A 110 26.03 8.31 -0.50
CA VAL A 110 24.74 8.76 0.03
C VAL A 110 24.88 10.15 0.65
N GLU A 111 25.87 10.37 1.50
CA GLU A 111 26.14 11.67 2.13
C GLU A 111 26.43 12.74 1.09
N ALA A 112 27.30 12.48 0.11
CA ALA A 112 27.59 13.43 -0.97
C ALA A 112 26.32 13.81 -1.76
N PHE A 113 25.45 12.85 -2.08
CA PHE A 113 24.17 13.16 -2.73
C PHE A 113 23.28 14.03 -1.83
N ARG A 114 23.21 13.72 -0.54
CA ARG A 114 22.37 14.46 0.41
C ARG A 114 22.85 15.88 0.59
N ASP A 115 24.16 16.10 0.63
CA ASP A 115 24.75 17.43 0.74
C ASP A 115 24.53 18.23 -0.55
N GLN A 116 24.75 17.61 -1.71
CA GLN A 116 24.55 18.24 -3.02
C GLN A 116 23.10 18.66 -3.27
N TYR A 117 22.13 17.86 -2.82
CA TYR A 117 20.70 18.09 -3.04
C TYR A 117 19.92 18.43 -1.77
N ALA A 118 20.59 19.02 -0.77
CA ALA A 118 20.02 19.32 0.53
C ALA A 118 18.68 20.07 0.44
N GLY A 119 17.67 19.61 1.18
CA GLY A 119 16.33 20.21 1.20
C GLY A 119 15.43 19.86 0.01
N SER A 120 15.94 19.15 -0.99
CA SER A 120 15.13 18.69 -2.12
C SER A 120 14.23 17.49 -1.76
N TYR A 121 13.20 17.27 -2.57
CA TYR A 121 12.36 16.07 -2.48
C TYR A 121 13.18 14.77 -2.67
N LEU A 122 14.15 14.77 -3.58
CA LEU A 122 14.97 13.59 -3.87
C LEU A 122 15.91 13.25 -2.71
N GLU A 123 16.50 14.26 -2.06
CA GLU A 123 17.29 14.06 -0.84
C GLU A 123 16.43 13.44 0.25
N HIS A 124 15.25 14.00 0.52
CA HIS A 124 14.38 13.47 1.56
C HIS A 124 13.97 12.02 1.28
N ARG A 125 13.65 11.72 0.02
CA ARG A 125 13.33 10.35 -0.41
C ARG A 125 14.52 9.40 -0.22
N LEU A 126 15.74 9.84 -0.51
CA LEU A 126 16.95 9.04 -0.31
C LEU A 126 17.22 8.84 1.19
N TYR A 127 17.11 9.89 2.00
CA TYR A 127 17.24 9.84 3.45
C TYR A 127 16.32 8.79 4.06
N GLN A 128 15.03 8.83 3.74
CA GLN A 128 14.03 7.88 4.26
C GLN A 128 14.36 6.43 3.89
N ARG A 129 14.84 6.21 2.66
CA ARG A 129 15.29 4.89 2.20
C ARG A 129 16.56 4.44 2.93
N TRP A 130 17.52 5.34 3.08
CA TRP A 130 18.81 5.05 3.69
C TRP A 130 18.69 4.75 5.19
N VAL A 131 17.98 5.58 5.96
CA VAL A 131 17.80 5.36 7.40
C VAL A 131 17.04 4.05 7.67
N ARG A 132 16.05 3.70 6.83
CA ARG A 132 15.38 2.40 6.89
C ARG A 132 16.34 1.25 6.57
N TRP A 133 17.18 1.40 5.55
CA TRP A 133 18.19 0.40 5.19
C TRP A 133 19.21 0.20 6.32
N LEU A 134 19.70 1.27 6.94
CA LEU A 134 20.61 1.22 8.09
C LEU A 134 19.98 0.44 9.25
N GLY A 135 18.73 0.74 9.58
CA GLY A 135 17.99 0.07 10.65
C GLY A 135 17.74 -1.42 10.36
N GLY A 136 17.31 -1.74 9.14
CA GLY A 136 17.12 -3.12 8.68
C GLY A 136 18.41 -3.95 8.73
N ASN A 137 19.54 -3.34 8.38
CA ASN A 137 20.86 -3.99 8.37
C ASN A 137 21.62 -3.86 9.70
N ARG A 138 20.96 -3.42 10.76
CA ARG A 138 21.54 -3.30 12.12
C ARG A 138 22.80 -2.44 12.18
N ARG A 139 22.87 -1.40 11.34
CA ARG A 139 23.99 -0.45 11.30
C ARG A 139 23.87 0.60 12.41
N TRP A 140 23.61 0.15 13.64
CA TRP A 140 23.91 0.78 14.95
C TRP A 140 24.26 2.26 14.92
N ARG A 141 25.57 2.44 15.05
CA ARG A 141 26.30 3.70 15.04
C ARG A 141 25.90 4.64 13.89
N GLN A 142 25.79 4.11 12.66
CA GLN A 142 25.44 4.93 11.50
C GLN A 142 23.98 5.36 11.53
N PHE A 143 23.07 4.44 11.90
CA PHE A 143 21.66 4.76 12.07
C PHE A 143 21.48 5.88 13.10
N ARG A 144 22.16 5.80 14.24
CA ARG A 144 22.10 6.81 15.30
C ARG A 144 22.72 8.14 14.92
N ALA A 145 23.73 8.14 14.07
CA ALA A 145 24.34 9.38 13.57
C ALA A 145 23.38 10.19 12.67
N VAL A 146 22.40 9.54 12.02
CA VAL A 146 21.57 10.20 10.98
C VAL A 146 20.07 10.23 11.30
N TRP A 147 19.57 9.32 12.12
CA TRP A 147 18.15 9.28 12.49
C TRP A 147 17.84 10.31 13.57
N ARG A 148 16.82 11.14 13.35
CA ARG A 148 16.48 12.28 14.21
C ARG A 148 15.31 12.02 15.17
N GLY A 149 14.93 10.76 15.36
CA GLY A 149 13.79 10.39 16.20
C GLY A 149 12.42 10.50 15.51
N ASP A 150 12.39 10.85 14.21
CA ASP A 150 11.18 11.06 13.43
C ASP A 150 10.84 9.87 12.50
N GLY A 151 9.73 10.00 11.78
CA GLY A 151 9.28 9.03 10.79
C GLY A 151 8.31 7.96 11.30
N GLY A 152 8.11 6.95 10.44
CA GLY A 152 7.11 5.90 10.63
C GLY A 152 7.45 4.90 11.73
N GLU A 153 6.49 4.03 12.03
CA GLU A 153 6.60 3.01 13.09
C GLU A 153 7.85 2.12 12.96
N ALA A 154 8.21 1.72 11.73
CA ALA A 154 9.43 0.96 11.45
C ALA A 154 10.69 1.62 12.01
N LEU A 155 10.86 2.93 11.77
CA LEU A 155 12.05 3.67 12.20
C LEU A 155 12.10 3.82 13.72
N LYS A 156 10.94 4.03 14.37
CA LYS A 156 10.85 4.04 15.84
C LYS A 156 11.27 2.70 16.43
N CYS A 157 10.86 1.58 15.81
CA CYS A 157 11.27 0.25 16.23
C CYS A 157 12.77 -0.02 15.98
N TYR A 158 13.36 0.48 14.89
CA TYR A 158 14.81 0.45 14.72
C TYR A 158 15.54 1.32 15.74
N GLY A 159 15.00 2.49 16.09
CA GLY A 159 15.48 3.35 17.17
C GLY A 159 15.59 2.61 18.48
N ALA A 160 14.48 2.06 18.98
CA ALA A 160 14.46 1.30 20.22
C ALA A 160 15.37 0.05 20.18
N ARG A 161 15.57 -0.56 19.01
CA ARG A 161 16.53 -1.66 18.84
C ARG A 161 17.98 -1.20 18.91
N ALA A 162 18.28 -0.02 18.37
CA ALA A 162 19.59 0.59 18.47
C ALA A 162 19.90 1.00 19.92
N ASP A 163 18.96 1.64 20.62
CA ASP A 163 19.08 1.98 22.05
C ASP A 163 19.41 0.73 22.88
N LEU A 164 18.64 -0.34 22.70
CA LEU A 164 18.84 -1.59 23.43
C LEU A 164 20.17 -2.29 23.11
N ALA A 165 20.74 -2.03 21.93
CA ALA A 165 22.03 -2.60 21.50
C ALA A 165 23.22 -1.78 22.00
N GLU A 166 23.11 -0.45 22.06
CA GLU A 166 24.19 0.45 22.44
C GLU A 166 24.23 0.72 23.95
N GLU A 167 23.07 0.97 24.56
CA GLU A 167 22.93 1.35 25.97
C GLU A 167 22.54 0.16 26.87
N GLY A 168 22.02 -0.91 26.27
CA GLY A 168 21.51 -2.07 26.99
C GLY A 168 20.10 -1.87 27.57
N ALA A 169 19.70 -2.77 28.45
CA ALA A 169 18.34 -2.85 28.99
C ALA A 169 18.13 -1.91 30.20
N THR A 170 18.47 -0.63 30.07
CA THR A 170 18.23 0.36 31.11
C THR A 170 16.73 0.61 31.30
N ALA A 171 16.32 1.12 32.46
CA ALA A 171 14.91 1.40 32.73
C ALA A 171 14.28 2.33 31.68
N ALA A 172 14.99 3.39 31.27
CA ALA A 172 14.52 4.34 30.26
C ALA A 172 14.31 3.68 28.90
N VAL A 173 15.28 2.90 28.41
CA VAL A 173 15.18 2.18 27.13
C VAL A 173 14.04 1.17 27.14
N LEU A 174 13.85 0.46 28.25
CA LEU A 174 12.77 -0.50 28.38
C LEU A 174 11.39 0.15 28.43
N GLU A 175 11.22 1.32 29.06
CA GLU A 175 9.95 2.04 29.05
C GLU A 175 9.57 2.52 27.64
N GLU A 176 10.50 3.09 26.88
CA GLU A 176 10.24 3.49 25.49
C GLU A 176 9.88 2.26 24.63
N ALA A 177 10.62 1.16 24.77
CA ALA A 177 10.32 -0.07 24.03
C ALA A 177 8.96 -0.68 24.40
N LYS A 178 8.50 -0.54 25.65
CA LYS A 178 7.14 -0.94 26.07
C LYS A 178 6.06 -0.07 25.44
N SER A 179 6.32 1.23 25.23
CA SER A 179 5.39 2.16 24.57
C SER A 179 5.03 1.65 23.16
N LEU A 180 6.03 1.14 22.43
CA LEU A 180 5.87 0.56 21.09
C LEU A 180 5.06 -0.75 21.10
N TRP A 181 5.15 -1.52 22.18
CA TRP A 181 4.37 -2.76 22.36
C TRP A 181 2.88 -2.49 22.60
N LEU A 182 2.54 -1.45 23.37
CA LEU A 182 1.19 -1.18 23.85
C LEU A 182 0.29 -0.52 22.79
N LYS A 183 0.09 -1.23 21.67
CA LYS A 183 -0.81 -0.84 20.57
C LYS A 183 -1.92 -1.87 20.35
N GLY A 184 -3.13 -1.37 20.09
CA GLY A 184 -4.30 -2.19 19.76
C GLY A 184 -4.34 -2.68 18.32
N GLY A 185 -3.50 -2.13 17.44
CA GLY A 185 -3.32 -2.56 16.06
C GLY A 185 -2.13 -3.51 15.87
N SER A 186 -2.09 -4.16 14.71
CA SER A 186 -0.85 -4.72 14.19
C SER A 186 0.17 -3.60 14.04
N VAL A 187 1.44 -3.92 14.29
CA VAL A 187 2.54 -2.99 14.10
C VAL A 187 3.42 -3.46 12.95
N ASP A 188 4.31 -2.59 12.51
CA ASP A 188 5.35 -2.87 11.53
C ASP A 188 6.25 -4.06 11.96
N ASP A 189 6.64 -4.88 10.99
CA ASP A 189 7.43 -6.09 11.23
C ASP A 189 8.85 -5.79 11.74
N ALA A 190 9.36 -4.57 11.54
CA ALA A 190 10.60 -4.09 12.13
C ALA A 190 10.59 -4.15 13.67
N CYS A 191 9.41 -4.17 14.29
CA CYS A 191 9.22 -4.30 15.74
C CYS A 191 9.33 -5.74 16.25
N ASP A 192 9.20 -6.76 15.40
CA ASP A 192 9.19 -8.16 15.84
C ASP A 192 10.49 -8.55 16.55
N PRO A 193 11.70 -8.23 16.04
CA PRO A 193 12.94 -8.51 16.76
C PRO A 193 13.06 -7.78 18.10
N LEU A 194 12.50 -6.56 18.20
CA LEU A 194 12.46 -5.80 19.44
C LEU A 194 11.63 -6.56 20.48
N PHE A 195 10.41 -6.95 20.12
CA PHE A 195 9.50 -7.62 21.03
C PHE A 195 10.00 -9.01 21.43
N GLN A 196 10.61 -9.76 20.52
CA GLN A 196 11.27 -11.03 20.87
C GLN A 196 12.37 -10.83 21.91
N ARG A 197 13.13 -9.73 21.81
CA ARG A 197 14.16 -9.40 22.81
C ARG A 197 13.52 -9.00 24.15
N LEU A 198 12.47 -8.18 24.14
CA LEU A 198 11.73 -7.81 25.35
C LEU A 198 11.08 -9.01 26.05
N GLU A 199 10.56 -9.98 25.30
CA GLU A 199 10.06 -11.25 25.84
C GLU A 199 11.18 -12.03 26.55
N LYS A 200 12.36 -12.17 25.91
CA LYS A 200 13.52 -12.85 26.50
C LYS A 200 14.05 -12.16 27.76
N LEU A 201 13.94 -10.83 27.83
CA LEU A 201 14.32 -10.04 29.00
C LEU A 201 13.25 -10.07 30.11
N GLY A 202 12.13 -10.76 29.92
CA GLY A 202 11.03 -10.80 30.90
C GLY A 202 10.20 -9.51 30.98
N VAL A 203 10.45 -8.54 30.10
CA VAL A 203 9.79 -7.24 30.07
C VAL A 203 8.34 -7.37 29.62
N ILE A 204 8.08 -8.22 28.61
CA ILE A 204 6.73 -8.61 28.21
C ILE A 204 6.22 -9.71 29.15
N THR A 205 5.76 -9.27 30.32
CA THR A 205 5.10 -10.12 31.31
C THR A 205 3.72 -10.58 30.83
N PRO A 206 3.12 -11.63 31.44
CA PRO A 206 1.73 -12.00 31.17
C PRO A 206 0.76 -10.82 31.33
N THR A 207 0.99 -9.96 32.33
CA THR A 207 0.21 -8.74 32.56
C THR A 207 0.32 -7.74 31.41
N LEU A 208 1.54 -7.47 30.90
CA LEU A 208 1.74 -6.53 29.79
C LEU A 208 1.18 -7.09 28.47
N ARG A 209 1.34 -8.41 28.24
CA ARG A 209 0.72 -9.09 27.11
C ARG A 209 -0.80 -8.99 27.16
N TRP A 210 -1.39 -9.18 28.33
CA TRP A 210 -2.82 -9.03 28.54
C TRP A 210 -3.29 -7.61 28.24
N ARG A 211 -2.52 -6.59 28.64
CA ARG A 211 -2.84 -5.19 28.31
C ARG A 211 -2.93 -4.96 26.81
N ARG A 212 -2.01 -5.53 26.01
CA ARG A 212 -2.08 -5.45 24.55
C ARG A 212 -3.27 -6.24 23.98
N ILE A 213 -3.63 -7.37 24.58
CA ILE A 213 -4.85 -8.11 24.23
C ILE A 213 -6.10 -7.26 24.44
N GLU A 214 -6.21 -6.57 25.58
CA GLU A 214 -7.33 -5.64 25.84
C GLU A 214 -7.41 -4.55 24.76
N LEU A 215 -6.29 -3.88 24.46
CA LEU A 215 -6.23 -2.87 23.40
C LEU A 215 -6.65 -3.42 22.03
N ALA A 216 -6.23 -4.64 21.70
CA ALA A 216 -6.60 -5.28 20.45
C ALA A 216 -8.09 -5.64 20.39
N MET A 217 -8.66 -6.10 21.50
CA MET A 217 -10.09 -6.40 21.60
C MET A 217 -10.95 -5.14 21.51
N ASP A 218 -10.53 -4.06 22.18
CA ASP A 218 -11.18 -2.75 22.13
C ASP A 218 -11.18 -2.14 20.71
N ALA A 219 -10.07 -2.33 19.97
CA ALA A 219 -9.92 -1.92 18.58
C ALA A 219 -10.60 -2.89 17.57
N GLY A 220 -11.27 -3.94 18.04
CA GLY A 220 -11.90 -4.96 17.17
C GLY A 220 -10.91 -5.84 16.41
N LYS A 221 -9.60 -5.80 16.74
CA LYS A 221 -8.54 -6.59 16.11
C LYS A 221 -8.45 -7.98 16.74
N VAL A 222 -9.53 -8.76 16.63
CA VAL A 222 -9.67 -10.09 17.27
C VAL A 222 -8.61 -11.09 16.82
N SER A 223 -8.14 -11.02 15.57
CA SER A 223 -7.06 -11.89 15.07
C SER A 223 -5.73 -11.61 15.77
N LEU A 224 -5.39 -10.35 16.04
CA LEU A 224 -4.22 -9.97 16.82
C LEU A 224 -4.35 -10.45 18.27
N ALA A 225 -5.51 -10.22 18.89
CA ALA A 225 -5.77 -10.70 20.25
C ALA A 225 -5.58 -12.23 20.37
N ARG A 226 -6.10 -12.99 19.39
CA ARG A 226 -5.91 -14.46 19.31
C ARG A 226 -4.44 -14.84 19.14
N TYR A 227 -3.69 -14.13 18.31
CA TYR A 227 -2.25 -14.37 18.14
C TYR A 227 -1.50 -14.15 19.46
N LEU A 228 -1.72 -13.01 20.13
CA LEU A 228 -1.10 -12.69 21.41
C LEU A 228 -1.43 -13.74 22.49
N ALA A 229 -2.67 -14.24 22.49
CA ALA A 229 -3.15 -15.23 23.44
C ALA A 229 -2.50 -16.62 23.31
N LYS A 230 -1.82 -16.94 22.19
CA LYS A 230 -1.13 -18.23 22.00
C LYS A 230 -0.09 -18.51 23.09
N LYS A 231 0.51 -17.47 23.66
CA LYS A 231 1.52 -17.56 24.73
C LYS A 231 0.93 -17.51 26.14
N LEU A 232 -0.39 -17.38 26.30
CA LEU A 232 -1.04 -17.41 27.61
C LEU A 232 -1.21 -18.85 28.09
N THR A 233 -1.07 -19.06 29.40
CA THR A 233 -1.24 -20.35 30.06
C THR A 233 -2.21 -20.23 31.25
N GLY A 234 -2.60 -21.37 31.83
CA GLY A 234 -3.39 -21.42 33.07
C GLY A 234 -4.66 -20.56 33.05
N ARG A 235 -4.80 -19.70 34.06
CA ARG A 235 -5.95 -18.82 34.25
C ARG A 235 -6.09 -17.80 33.12
N ASP A 236 -4.99 -17.23 32.63
CA ASP A 236 -5.03 -16.20 31.59
C ASP A 236 -5.67 -16.73 30.30
N LYS A 237 -5.31 -17.95 29.90
CA LYS A 237 -5.90 -18.59 28.70
C LYS A 237 -7.41 -18.83 28.87
N LYS A 238 -7.86 -19.24 30.07
CA LYS A 238 -9.29 -19.41 30.39
C LYS A 238 -10.03 -18.07 30.32
N ASP A 239 -9.45 -17.02 30.89
CA ASP A 239 -10.04 -15.69 30.86
C ASP A 239 -10.10 -15.13 29.43
N PHE A 240 -9.08 -15.37 28.59
CA PHE A 240 -9.12 -14.95 27.18
C PHE A 240 -10.22 -15.68 26.41
N THR A 241 -10.41 -16.97 26.69
CA THR A 241 -11.50 -17.75 26.09
C THR A 241 -12.86 -17.16 26.47
N ARG A 242 -13.04 -16.76 27.74
CA ARG A 242 -14.23 -16.05 28.21
C ARG A 242 -14.39 -14.71 27.49
N TYR A 243 -13.30 -13.94 27.35
CA TYR A 243 -13.30 -12.65 26.65
C TYR A 243 -13.75 -12.81 25.19
N LEU A 244 -13.17 -13.77 24.45
CA LEU A 244 -13.53 -14.02 23.05
C LEU A 244 -15.00 -14.46 22.90
N LYS A 245 -15.50 -15.30 23.81
CA LYS A 245 -16.94 -15.67 23.82
C LYS A 245 -17.81 -14.45 24.10
N THR A 246 -17.43 -13.61 25.06
CA THR A 246 -18.17 -12.39 25.41
C THR A 246 -18.18 -11.39 24.25
N HIS A 247 -17.10 -11.32 23.47
CA HIS A 247 -17.05 -10.50 22.27
C HIS A 247 -18.01 -11.00 21.16
N ARG A 248 -18.18 -12.32 21.02
CA ARG A 248 -18.98 -12.93 19.94
C ARG A 248 -20.45 -13.10 20.30
N GLN A 249 -20.76 -13.30 21.58
CA GLN A 249 -22.09 -13.62 22.10
C GLN A 249 -22.32 -12.81 23.38
N PRO A 250 -22.39 -11.47 23.28
CA PRO A 250 -22.38 -10.62 24.46
C PRO A 250 -23.59 -10.87 25.36
N GLU A 251 -24.81 -10.98 24.82
CA GLU A 251 -26.04 -11.23 25.61
C GLU A 251 -25.94 -12.52 26.44
N ALA A 252 -25.67 -13.65 25.77
CA ALA A 252 -25.59 -14.96 26.42
C ALA A 252 -24.49 -15.02 27.48
N MET A 253 -23.38 -14.31 27.26
CA MET A 253 -22.26 -14.26 28.20
C MET A 253 -22.53 -13.32 29.37
N LEU A 254 -23.22 -12.19 29.17
CA LEU A 254 -23.63 -11.27 30.23
C LEU A 254 -24.63 -11.92 31.20
N LYS A 255 -25.61 -12.69 30.70
CA LYS A 255 -26.51 -13.49 31.56
C LYS A 255 -25.74 -14.47 32.46
N LYS A 256 -24.66 -15.07 31.94
CA LYS A 256 -23.78 -15.97 32.71
C LYS A 256 -22.84 -15.23 33.65
N ALA A 257 -22.55 -13.96 33.39
CA ALA A 257 -21.56 -13.18 34.12
C ALA A 257 -21.93 -12.91 35.58
N VAL A 258 -23.22 -12.95 35.92
CA VAL A 258 -23.72 -12.84 37.30
C VAL A 258 -23.07 -13.86 38.25
N LYS A 259 -22.68 -15.03 37.73
CA LYS A 259 -22.04 -16.11 38.52
C LYS A 259 -20.51 -16.04 38.50
N TRP A 260 -19.92 -15.09 37.80
CA TRP A 260 -18.45 -14.99 37.72
C TRP A 260 -17.88 -14.36 38.98
N LYS A 261 -16.73 -14.86 39.43
CA LYS A 261 -16.00 -14.23 40.52
C LYS A 261 -15.68 -12.78 40.14
N ASP A 262 -15.98 -11.85 41.05
CA ASP A 262 -15.60 -10.46 40.86
C ASP A 262 -14.07 -10.31 40.89
N THR A 263 -13.52 -9.89 39.75
CA THR A 263 -12.09 -9.65 39.56
C THR A 263 -11.92 -8.48 38.60
N PRO A 264 -10.82 -7.71 38.69
CA PRO A 264 -10.58 -6.59 37.77
C PRO A 264 -10.70 -6.99 36.29
N ARG A 265 -10.26 -8.22 35.96
CA ARG A 265 -10.33 -8.76 34.61
C ARG A 265 -11.75 -9.10 34.17
N ASN A 266 -12.55 -9.75 35.02
CA ASN A 266 -13.94 -10.03 34.68
C ASN A 266 -14.76 -8.76 34.54
N ARG A 267 -14.53 -7.74 35.38
CA ARG A 267 -15.19 -6.42 35.22
C ARG A 267 -14.92 -5.83 33.83
N LYS A 268 -13.67 -5.88 33.35
CA LYS A 268 -13.32 -5.42 31.99
C LYS A 268 -13.98 -6.25 30.89
N ILE A 269 -13.99 -7.58 31.02
CA ILE A 269 -14.64 -8.47 30.04
C ILE A 269 -16.15 -8.19 29.97
N ILE A 270 -16.80 -8.01 31.13
CA ILE A 270 -18.22 -7.66 31.23
C ILE A 270 -18.47 -6.29 30.61
N ALA A 271 -17.68 -5.26 30.95
CA ALA A 271 -17.81 -3.92 30.39
C ALA A 271 -17.66 -3.94 28.85
N HIS A 272 -16.72 -4.71 28.31
CA HIS A 272 -16.60 -4.94 26.88
C HIS A 272 -17.85 -5.60 26.30
N GLY A 273 -18.37 -6.63 26.97
CA GLY A 273 -19.61 -7.31 26.58
C GLY A 273 -20.81 -6.36 26.52
N VAL A 274 -21.01 -5.53 27.54
CA VAL A 274 -22.06 -4.50 27.57
C VAL A 274 -21.91 -3.56 26.39
N LYS A 275 -20.72 -2.99 26.18
CA LYS A 275 -20.43 -2.10 25.04
C LYS A 275 -20.71 -2.76 23.69
N ARG A 276 -20.50 -4.07 23.58
CA ARG A 276 -20.75 -4.84 22.37
C ARG A 276 -22.24 -5.09 22.16
N TYR A 277 -22.95 -5.51 23.21
CA TYR A 277 -24.40 -5.70 23.19
C TYR A 277 -25.14 -4.42 22.82
N SER A 278 -24.80 -3.28 23.42
CA SER A 278 -25.43 -1.98 23.12
C SER A 278 -25.24 -1.50 21.67
N ARG A 279 -24.32 -2.09 20.90
CA ARG A 279 -24.15 -1.78 19.47
C ARG A 279 -24.93 -2.71 18.55
N GLU A 280 -25.35 -3.86 19.07
CA GLU A 280 -26.18 -4.85 18.40
C GLU A 280 -27.66 -4.60 18.68
N ASP A 281 -27.96 -4.01 19.85
CA ASP A 281 -29.29 -3.59 20.32
C ASP A 281 -29.71 -2.24 19.72
N THR A 282 -29.64 -2.11 18.39
CA THR A 282 -30.29 -0.98 17.70
C THR A 282 -31.78 -1.27 17.63
N VAL A 283 -32.54 -0.52 18.43
CA VAL A 283 -34.00 -0.40 18.52
C VAL A 283 -34.73 -0.97 17.29
N ASP A 284 -35.30 -2.17 17.45
CA ASP A 284 -36.47 -2.65 16.69
C ASP A 284 -37.74 -2.35 17.50
#